data_AF-A0A7C3H565-F1
#
_entry.id   AF-A0A7C3H565-F1
#
_cell.length_a   1.000
_cell.length_b   1.000
_cell.length_c   1.000
_cell.angle_alpha   90.00
_cell.angle_beta   90.00
_cell.angle_gamma   90.00
#
_symmetry.space_group_name_H-M   'P 1'
#
loop_
_entity.id
_entity.type
_entity.pdbx_description
1 polymer ?
#
loop_
_entity_poly.entity_id
_entity_poly.type
_entity_poly.pdbx_seq_one_letter_code
_entity_poly.pdbx_strand_id
1 'polypeptide(L)'
;MRIYDVTVPITETMPVWPGDPSVRVEQVSSLKRGDSANVSRLSLSCHTGTHVDAPFHFLQQGATVDRLPLDALVGPAFIADLSALEGNTIEVFDLAALHFPREVSRLLLKTRNSYFWEDKLTEFERDFVHLSPQAAQWLVRRGIRLVGIDYL
;
A
#
# COMPACT_ATOMS: atom_id res chain seq x y z
N MET A 1 -20.55 12.72 -6.25
CA MET A 1 -19.32 11.92 -6.44
C MET A 1 -19.24 10.93 -5.29
N ARG A 2 -19.05 9.63 -5.55
CA ARG A 2 -18.90 8.61 -4.51
C ARG A 2 -17.41 8.48 -4.18
N ILE A 3 -17.08 8.40 -2.89
CA ILE A 3 -15.72 8.13 -2.41
C ILE A 3 -15.68 6.68 -1.95
N TYR A 4 -14.64 5.97 -2.36
CA TYR A 4 -14.33 4.62 -1.89
C TYR A 4 -13.12 4.72 -0.99
N ASP A 5 -13.26 4.27 0.25
CA ASP A 5 -12.13 4.09 1.14
C ASP A 5 -11.42 2.79 0.76
N VAL A 6 -10.13 2.89 0.48
CA VAL A 6 -9.25 1.76 0.12
C VAL A 6 -8.12 1.60 1.13
N THR A 7 -8.30 2.17 2.33
CA THR A 7 -7.34 2.06 3.43
C THR A 7 -7.71 0.91 4.37
N VAL A 8 -6.69 0.24 4.91
CA VAL A 8 -6.89 -0.75 5.98
C VAL A 8 -6.84 -0.05 7.35
N PRO A 9 -7.69 -0.44 8.32
CA PRO A 9 -7.62 0.10 9.67
C PRO A 9 -6.27 -0.20 10.33
N ILE A 10 -5.69 0.81 10.98
CA ILE A 10 -4.50 0.63 11.81
C ILE A 10 -4.91 0.07 13.17
N THR A 11 -4.40 -1.11 13.52
CA THR A 11 -4.65 -1.77 14.81
C THR A 11 -3.36 -2.31 15.40
N GLU A 12 -3.33 -2.55 16.72
CA GLU A 12 -2.15 -3.17 17.36
C GLU A 12 -1.92 -4.62 16.95
N THR A 13 -2.92 -5.28 16.37
CA THR A 13 -2.88 -6.71 15.99
C THR A 13 -2.67 -6.93 14.50
N MET A 14 -2.58 -5.88 13.70
CA MET A 14 -2.37 -6.01 12.26
C MET A 14 -0.96 -6.54 11.96
N PRO A 15 -0.76 -7.25 10.84
CA PRO A 15 0.56 -7.66 10.40
C PRO A 15 1.40 -6.42 10.10
N VAL A 16 2.69 -6.54 10.40
CA VAL A 16 3.74 -5.61 9.99
C VAL A 16 4.86 -6.41 9.34
N TRP A 17 5.77 -5.74 8.64
CA TRP A 17 6.95 -6.40 8.08
C TRP A 17 7.74 -7.15 9.18
N PRO A 18 8.24 -8.38 8.94
CA PRO A 18 8.98 -9.11 9.94
C PRO A 18 10.23 -8.35 10.42
N GLY A 19 10.25 -7.99 11.70
CA GLY A 19 11.32 -7.22 12.33
C GLY A 19 11.02 -5.72 12.49
N ASP A 20 9.95 -5.21 11.89
CA ASP A 20 9.53 -3.82 12.05
C ASP A 20 8.88 -3.57 13.43
N PRO A 21 8.88 -2.30 13.90
CA PRO A 21 8.11 -1.91 15.07
C PRO A 21 6.62 -2.19 14.89
N SER A 22 6.04 -2.96 15.82
CA SER A 22 4.58 -3.14 15.90
C SER A 22 3.87 -1.83 16.22
N VAL A 23 2.61 -1.73 15.80
CA VAL A 23 1.73 -0.61 16.18
C VAL A 23 1.49 -0.58 17.68
N ARG A 24 1.55 0.61 18.27
CA ARG A 24 1.17 0.91 19.65
C ARG A 24 0.26 2.14 19.66
N VAL A 25 -0.89 2.02 20.31
CA VAL A 25 -1.87 3.08 20.51
C VAL A 25 -2.14 3.22 22.00
N GLU A 26 -1.66 4.30 22.59
CA GLU A 26 -1.78 4.54 24.02
C GLU A 26 -2.65 5.74 24.32
N GLN A 27 -3.65 5.59 25.19
CA GLN A 27 -4.48 6.70 25.65
C GLN A 27 -3.78 7.50 26.77
N VAL A 28 -3.04 8.53 26.37
CA VAL A 28 -2.29 9.45 27.24
C VAL A 28 -3.23 10.29 28.13
N SER A 29 -4.36 10.77 27.59
CA SER A 29 -5.38 11.52 28.35
C SER A 29 -6.77 10.99 28.05
N SER A 30 -7.67 11.03 29.04
CA SER A 30 -9.00 10.47 28.95
C SER A 30 -10.02 11.31 29.71
N LEU A 31 -11.08 11.73 29.01
CA LEU A 31 -12.23 12.39 29.64
C LEU A 31 -12.85 11.51 30.74
N LYS A 32 -12.79 10.17 30.58
CA LYS A 32 -13.28 9.23 31.60
C LYS A 32 -12.49 9.27 32.91
N ARG A 33 -11.23 9.74 32.87
CA ARG A 33 -10.38 9.95 34.05
C ARG A 33 -10.49 11.36 34.63
N GLY A 34 -11.30 12.23 34.01
CA GLY A 34 -11.44 13.65 34.41
C GLY A 34 -10.49 14.61 33.70
N ASP A 35 -9.73 14.15 32.70
CA ASP A 35 -8.91 15.02 31.87
C ASP A 35 -9.79 15.93 30.98
N SER A 36 -9.21 16.98 30.38
CA SER A 36 -9.94 17.92 29.51
C SER A 36 -10.14 17.43 28.08
N ALA A 37 -9.44 16.37 27.67
CA ALA A 37 -9.53 15.79 26.34
C ALA A 37 -9.17 14.30 26.33
N ASN A 38 -9.60 13.59 25.29
CA ASN A 38 -9.04 12.29 24.95
C ASN A 38 -7.83 12.50 24.03
N VAL A 39 -6.65 12.02 24.45
CA VAL A 39 -5.42 12.15 23.68
C VAL A 39 -4.76 10.79 23.56
N SER A 40 -4.37 10.43 22.35
CA SER A 40 -3.68 9.18 22.06
C SER A 40 -2.29 9.43 21.48
N ARG A 41 -1.32 8.62 21.89
CA ARG A 41 -0.01 8.50 21.27
C ARG A 41 -0.01 7.30 20.32
N LEU A 42 0.44 7.51 19.09
CA LEU A 42 0.66 6.45 18.11
C LEU A 42 2.16 6.26 17.89
N SER A 43 2.61 5.01 17.88
CA SER A 43 3.96 4.61 17.47
C SER A 43 3.83 3.45 16.47
N LEU A 44 4.40 3.62 15.28
CA LEU A 44 4.31 2.68 14.16
C LEU A 44 5.47 2.89 13.17
N SER A 45 5.73 1.88 12.33
CA SER A 45 6.59 2.02 11.16
C SER A 45 5.93 2.91 10.10
N CYS A 46 6.73 3.58 9.27
CA CYS A 46 6.20 4.31 8.10
C CYS A 46 5.62 3.37 7.02
N HIS A 47 5.92 2.08 7.12
CA HIS A 47 5.48 1.02 6.20
C HIS A 47 4.34 0.17 6.80
N THR A 48 3.57 0.74 7.73
CA THR A 48 2.42 0.07 8.36
C THR A 48 1.13 0.32 7.58
N GLY A 49 0.43 -0.76 7.21
CA GLY A 49 -0.88 -0.68 6.55
C GLY A 49 -0.81 -0.01 5.18
N THR A 50 -1.87 0.71 4.81
CA THR A 50 -1.90 1.46 3.54
C THR A 50 -0.97 2.67 3.62
N HIS A 51 0.13 2.64 2.88
CA HIS A 51 1.18 3.65 2.91
C HIS A 51 1.75 3.95 1.51
N VAL A 52 2.74 4.83 1.44
CA VAL A 52 3.46 5.13 0.20
C VAL A 52 4.96 5.16 0.47
N ASP A 53 5.72 4.50 -0.40
CA ASP A 53 7.17 4.54 -0.36
C ASP A 53 7.72 5.75 -1.12
N ALA A 54 8.63 6.46 -0.48
CA ALA A 54 9.46 7.45 -1.15
C ALA A 54 10.75 6.81 -1.66
N PRO A 55 11.39 7.33 -2.73
CA PRO A 55 12.64 6.80 -3.25
C PRO A 55 13.73 6.60 -2.19
N PHE A 56 13.78 7.46 -1.16
CA PHE A 56 14.72 7.34 -0.04
C PHE A 56 14.68 5.96 0.66
N HIS A 57 13.55 5.24 0.61
CA HIS A 57 13.41 3.93 1.24
C HIS A 57 14.44 2.90 0.70
N PHE A 58 14.71 2.93 -0.61
CA PHE A 58 15.67 2.01 -1.26
C PHE A 58 16.88 2.71 -1.89
N LEU A 59 16.85 4.04 -2.03
CA LEU A 59 17.89 4.82 -2.67
C LEU A 59 18.42 5.89 -1.70
N GLN A 60 19.67 5.76 -1.25
CA GLN A 60 20.26 6.65 -0.23
C GLN A 60 20.19 8.16 -0.58
N GLN A 61 20.20 8.49 -1.87
CA GLN A 61 20.09 9.87 -2.38
C GLN A 61 18.69 10.19 -2.94
N GLY A 62 17.72 9.31 -2.71
CA GLY A 62 16.35 9.45 -3.16
C GLY A 62 15.60 10.56 -2.43
N ALA A 63 14.54 11.08 -3.06
CA ALA A 63 13.63 12.01 -2.44
C ALA A 63 12.91 11.37 -1.23
N THR A 64 12.71 12.16 -0.18
CA THR A 64 11.89 11.83 0.99
C THR A 64 10.41 12.08 0.70
N VAL A 65 9.52 11.55 1.53
CA VAL A 65 8.06 11.58 1.30
C VAL A 65 7.49 13.00 1.16
N ASP A 66 8.02 13.96 1.92
CA ASP A 66 7.65 15.38 1.88
C ASP A 66 8.03 16.08 0.57
N ARG A 67 8.86 15.43 -0.26
CA ARG A 67 9.32 15.94 -1.57
C ARG A 67 8.68 15.20 -2.75
N LEU A 68 7.79 14.25 -2.50
CA LEU A 68 7.06 13.60 -3.59
C LEU A 68 6.14 14.61 -4.28
N PRO A 69 6.15 14.66 -5.62
CA PRO A 69 5.27 15.57 -6.33
C PRO A 69 3.82 15.09 -6.18
N LEU A 70 2.94 15.96 -5.67
CA LEU A 70 1.54 15.63 -5.40
C LEU A 70 0.79 15.18 -6.65
N ASP A 71 1.21 15.66 -7.82
CA ASP A 71 0.65 15.25 -9.11
C ASP A 71 0.95 13.78 -9.43
N ALA A 72 1.94 13.12 -8.80
CA ALA A 72 2.11 11.68 -8.93
C ALA A 72 1.05 10.93 -8.12
N LEU A 73 0.63 11.48 -6.98
CA LEU A 73 -0.26 10.83 -6.02
C LEU A 73 -1.75 11.09 -6.29
N VAL A 74 -2.09 12.18 -6.99
CA VAL A 74 -3.48 12.58 -7.26
C VAL A 74 -3.75 12.61 -8.75
N GLY A 75 -4.77 11.88 -9.18
CA GLY A 75 -5.27 11.93 -10.56
C GLY A 75 -5.98 10.64 -10.98
N PRO A 76 -6.32 10.50 -12.26
CA PRO A 76 -6.92 9.28 -12.79
C PRO A 76 -6.05 8.06 -12.52
N ALA A 77 -6.69 6.97 -12.12
CA ALA A 77 -6.06 5.68 -11.89
C ALA A 77 -6.85 4.57 -12.60
N PHE A 78 -6.14 3.54 -13.04
CA PHE A 78 -6.73 2.32 -13.57
C PHE A 78 -6.63 1.22 -12.50
N ILE A 79 -7.73 0.50 -12.27
CA ILE A 79 -7.73 -0.67 -11.39
C ILE A 79 -7.56 -1.91 -12.26
N ALA A 80 -6.43 -2.57 -12.11
CA ALA A 80 -6.12 -3.86 -12.72
C ALA A 80 -6.60 -4.97 -11.78
N ASP A 81 -7.69 -5.64 -12.13
CA ASP A 81 -8.17 -6.81 -11.38
C ASP A 81 -7.39 -8.06 -11.79
N LEU A 82 -6.54 -8.50 -10.88
CA LEU A 82 -5.69 -9.68 -10.94
C LEU A 82 -6.06 -10.66 -9.80
N SER A 83 -7.28 -10.58 -9.26
CA SER A 83 -7.74 -11.48 -8.19
C SER A 83 -7.77 -12.95 -8.60
N ALA A 84 -7.88 -13.22 -9.90
CA ALA A 84 -7.84 -14.56 -10.49
C ALA A 84 -6.45 -14.99 -10.99
N LEU A 85 -5.39 -14.24 -10.68
CA LEU A 85 -4.02 -14.60 -11.05
C LEU A 85 -3.64 -15.98 -10.47
N GLU A 86 -3.10 -16.85 -11.32
CA GLU A 86 -2.50 -18.11 -10.87
C GLU A 86 -1.08 -17.88 -10.37
N GLY A 87 -0.77 -18.31 -9.14
CA GLY A 87 0.52 -18.09 -8.50
C GLY A 87 0.58 -16.81 -7.66
N ASN A 88 1.79 -16.28 -7.46
CA ASN A 88 2.06 -15.12 -6.61
C ASN A 88 2.93 -14.04 -7.28
N THR A 89 3.26 -14.21 -8.57
CA THR A 89 4.10 -13.26 -9.30
C THR A 89 3.33 -12.70 -10.48
N ILE A 90 3.14 -11.38 -10.50
CA ILE A 90 2.56 -10.65 -11.63
C ILE A 90 3.66 -10.43 -12.66
N GLU A 91 3.48 -11.04 -13.83
CA GLU A 91 4.40 -10.96 -14.94
C GLU A 91 3.96 -9.94 -16.00
N VAL A 92 4.85 -9.68 -16.97
CA VAL A 92 4.56 -8.75 -18.07
C VAL A 92 3.32 -9.17 -18.86
N PHE A 93 3.11 -10.48 -19.06
CA PHE A 93 1.98 -10.98 -19.85
C PHE A 93 0.64 -10.74 -19.14
N ASP A 94 0.59 -10.87 -17.81
CA ASP A 94 -0.60 -10.58 -17.02
C ASP A 94 -1.03 -9.13 -17.20
N LEU A 95 -0.07 -8.21 -17.09
CA LEU A 95 -0.32 -6.77 -17.26
C LEU A 95 -0.67 -6.40 -18.71
N ALA A 96 -0.04 -7.05 -19.69
CA ALA A 96 -0.30 -6.80 -21.10
C ALA A 96 -1.72 -7.25 -21.51
N ALA A 97 -2.23 -8.33 -20.92
CA ALA A 97 -3.56 -8.86 -21.19
C ALA A 97 -4.71 -7.95 -20.70
N LEU A 98 -4.44 -7.00 -19.80
CA LEU A 98 -5.45 -6.07 -19.28
C LEU A 98 -5.80 -4.92 -20.23
N HIS A 99 -5.03 -4.72 -21.31
CA HIS A 99 -5.30 -3.74 -22.37
C HIS A 99 -5.67 -2.31 -21.88
N PHE A 100 -5.08 -1.85 -20.76
CA PHE A 100 -5.37 -0.52 -20.23
C PHE A 100 -4.82 0.60 -21.13
N PRO A 101 -5.46 1.80 -21.16
CA PRO A 101 -5.08 2.90 -22.05
C PRO A 101 -3.64 3.39 -21.86
N ARG A 102 -3.04 3.97 -22.91
CA ARG A 102 -1.65 4.48 -22.86
C ARG A 102 -1.49 5.70 -21.96
N GLU A 103 -2.57 6.41 -21.71
CA GLU A 103 -2.64 7.63 -20.90
C GLU A 103 -2.63 7.33 -19.38
N VAL A 104 -2.80 6.05 -19.02
CA VAL A 104 -2.72 5.61 -17.62
C VAL A 104 -1.31 5.85 -17.10
N SER A 105 -1.24 6.65 -16.03
CA SER A 105 -0.01 6.92 -15.29
C SER A 105 -0.05 6.39 -13.85
N ARG A 106 -1.20 5.92 -13.38
CA ARG A 106 -1.40 5.34 -12.04
C ARG A 106 -2.17 4.04 -12.15
N LEU A 107 -1.59 2.98 -11.62
CA LEU A 107 -2.13 1.64 -11.69
C LEU A 107 -2.32 1.10 -10.27
N LEU A 108 -3.53 0.65 -9.95
CA LEU A 108 -3.82 -0.07 -8.72
C LEU A 108 -4.02 -1.54 -9.05
N LEU A 109 -3.19 -2.40 -8.49
CA LEU A 109 -3.20 -3.84 -8.67
C LEU A 109 -4.07 -4.44 -7.58
N LYS A 110 -5.29 -4.84 -7.94
CA LYS A 110 -6.16 -5.62 -7.05
C LYS A 110 -5.82 -7.09 -7.25
N THR A 111 -5.43 -7.77 -6.19
CA THR A 111 -5.02 -9.18 -6.23
C THR A 111 -5.83 -9.98 -5.21
N ARG A 112 -5.47 -11.24 -4.99
CA ARG A 112 -5.99 -12.04 -3.87
C ARG A 112 -5.52 -11.55 -2.51
N ASN A 113 -4.52 -10.66 -2.44
CA ASN A 113 -3.99 -10.17 -1.18
C ASN A 113 -5.03 -9.40 -0.35
N SER A 114 -6.00 -8.77 -1.00
CA SER A 114 -7.14 -8.14 -0.34
C SER A 114 -7.84 -9.07 0.66
N TYR A 115 -7.88 -10.39 0.40
CA TYR A 115 -8.52 -11.36 1.30
C TYR A 115 -7.79 -11.51 2.64
N PHE A 116 -6.48 -11.26 2.69
CA PHE A 116 -5.73 -11.29 3.94
C PHE A 116 -6.23 -10.24 4.94
N TRP A 117 -6.65 -9.07 4.43
CA TRP A 117 -7.23 -8.01 5.24
C TRP A 117 -8.67 -8.31 5.65
N GLU A 118 -9.47 -8.89 4.75
CA GLU A 118 -10.85 -9.32 5.03
C GLU A 118 -10.89 -10.40 6.12
N ASP A 119 -9.93 -11.34 6.08
CA ASP A 119 -9.78 -12.42 7.06
C ASP A 119 -9.13 -11.96 8.37
N LYS A 120 -8.81 -10.67 8.50
CA LYS A 120 -8.17 -10.05 9.68
C LYS A 120 -6.89 -10.78 10.09
N LEU A 121 -6.06 -11.09 9.10
CA LEU A 121 -4.74 -11.64 9.31
C LEU A 121 -4.00 -10.84 10.40
N THR A 122 -3.29 -11.54 11.28
CA THR A 122 -2.51 -10.94 12.38
C THR A 122 -1.01 -11.19 12.26
N GLU A 123 -0.61 -12.06 11.33
CA GLU A 123 0.78 -12.42 11.05
C GLU A 123 1.15 -12.07 9.62
N PHE A 124 2.42 -11.83 9.33
CA PHE A 124 2.85 -11.50 7.97
C PHE A 124 2.71 -12.73 7.04
N GLU A 125 1.93 -12.59 5.97
CA GLU A 125 1.83 -13.60 4.91
C GLU A 125 3.06 -13.48 4.01
N ARG A 126 3.68 -14.62 3.67
CA ARG A 126 4.87 -14.67 2.81
C ARG A 126 4.53 -15.06 1.38
N ASP A 127 3.38 -15.70 1.15
CA ASP A 127 2.84 -16.04 -0.16
C ASP A 127 1.84 -14.99 -0.65
N PHE A 128 2.24 -13.72 -0.59
CA PHE A 128 1.49 -12.62 -1.17
C PHE A 128 1.84 -12.44 -2.65
N VAL A 129 0.87 -11.97 -3.42
CA VAL A 129 1.08 -11.60 -4.81
C VAL A 129 1.97 -10.35 -4.89
N HIS A 130 3.01 -10.39 -5.73
CA HIS A 130 3.94 -9.29 -5.94
C HIS A 130 4.28 -9.11 -7.43
N LEU A 131 4.90 -7.99 -7.79
CA LEU A 131 5.40 -7.76 -9.15
C LEU A 131 6.71 -8.50 -9.41
N SER A 132 6.90 -9.01 -10.63
CA SER A 132 8.24 -9.40 -11.10
C SER A 132 9.08 -8.14 -11.44
N PRO A 133 10.42 -8.21 -11.33
CA PRO A 133 11.29 -7.12 -11.77
C PRO A 133 11.07 -6.71 -13.22
N GLN A 134 10.77 -7.67 -14.10
CA GLN A 134 10.51 -7.45 -15.51
C GLN A 134 9.20 -6.69 -15.72
N ALA A 135 8.14 -7.05 -14.97
CA ALA A 135 6.87 -6.33 -14.95
C ALA A 135 7.05 -4.88 -14.48
N ALA A 136 7.79 -4.66 -13.39
CA ALA A 136 8.09 -3.32 -12.89
C ALA A 136 8.82 -2.46 -13.93
N GLN A 137 9.87 -2.99 -14.58
CA GLN A 137 10.58 -2.27 -15.64
C GLN A 137 9.69 -1.97 -16.86
N TRP A 138 8.78 -2.89 -17.20
CA TRP A 138 7.85 -2.69 -18.29
C TRP A 138 6.85 -1.57 -18.01
N LEU A 139 6.34 -1.46 -16.78
CA LEU A 139 5.47 -0.37 -16.35
C LEU A 139 6.20 0.99 -16.42
N VAL A 140 7.46 1.05 -15.97
CA VAL A 140 8.29 2.26 -16.10
C VAL A 140 8.44 2.69 -17.56
N ARG A 141 8.75 1.75 -18.47
CA ARG A 141 8.85 2.05 -19.92
C ARG A 141 7.53 2.53 -20.54
N ARG A 142 6.39 2.16 -19.95
CA ARG A 142 5.06 2.67 -20.36
C ARG A 142 4.73 4.06 -19.81
N GLY A 143 5.56 4.62 -18.92
CA GLY A 143 5.32 5.92 -18.31
C GLY A 143 4.42 5.88 -17.07
N ILE A 144 4.24 4.69 -16.46
CA ILE A 144 3.54 4.58 -15.18
C ILE A 144 4.39 5.28 -14.10
N ARG A 145 3.74 6.17 -13.34
CA ARG A 145 4.33 6.98 -12.27
C ARG A 145 3.97 6.49 -10.87
N LEU A 146 2.84 5.78 -10.73
CA LEU A 146 2.38 5.21 -9.47
C LEU A 146 1.88 3.79 -9.70
N VAL A 147 2.34 2.89 -8.85
CA VAL A 147 1.78 1.54 -8.71
C VAL A 147 1.35 1.38 -7.26
N GLY A 148 0.11 0.99 -7.04
CA GLY A 148 -0.38 0.51 -5.74
C GLY A 148 -0.65 -0.99 -5.83
N ILE A 149 -0.34 -1.72 -4.76
CA ILE A 149 -0.67 -3.13 -4.59
C ILE A 149 -1.35 -3.31 -3.24
N ASP A 150 -2.22 -4.30 -3.11
CA ASP A 150 -3.12 -4.50 -1.97
C ASP A 150 -2.49 -5.33 -0.83
N TYR A 151 -1.18 -5.21 -0.62
CA TYR A 151 -0.46 -5.83 0.50
C TYR A 151 0.74 -4.99 0.98
N LEU A 152 1.33 -5.41 2.11
CA LEU A 152 2.50 -4.79 2.76
C LEU A 152 3.76 -4.87 1.91
#